data_AF-A0A315X9A2-F1
#
_entry.id   AF-A0A315X9A2-F1
#
_cell.length_a   1.000
_cell.length_b   1.000
_cell.length_c   1.000
_cell.angle_alpha   90.00
_cell.angle_beta   90.00
_cell.angle_gamma   90.00
#
_symmetry.space_group_name_H-M   'P 1'
#
loop_
_entity.id
_entity.type
_entity.pdbx_description
1 polymer ?
#
loop_
_entity_poly.entity_id
_entity_poly.type
_entity_poly.pdbx_seq_one_letter_code
_entity_poly.pdbx_strand_id
1 'polypeptide(L)' 'MLAIGVLPAAVGAVLLGIGAANDTGWLAITGGIVTGLGMVFYDVTRHSTIDKGMYGRLDRLDGNK' A
#
# COMPACT_ATOMS: atom_id res chain seq x y z
N MET A 1 7.33 4.46 -7.10
CA MET A 1 6.15 3.58 -6.91
C MET A 1 5.81 3.34 -5.43
N LEU A 2 6.80 3.24 -4.53
CA LEU A 2 6.60 3.01 -3.09
C LEU A 2 5.68 4.05 -2.39
N ALA A 3 5.67 5.29 -2.86
CA ALA A 3 4.88 6.38 -2.28
C ALA A 3 3.36 6.23 -2.43
N ILE A 4 2.86 5.51 -3.45
CA ILE A 4 1.42 5.52 -3.79
C ILE A 4 0.58 4.73 -2.78
N GLY A 5 1.12 3.64 -2.20
CA GLY A 5 0.42 2.87 -1.15
C GLY A 5 0.73 3.36 0.27
N VAL A 6 1.94 3.85 0.50
CA VAL A 6 2.39 4.28 1.84
C VAL A 6 1.73 5.59 2.28
N LEU A 7 1.56 6.55 1.37
CA LEU A 7 0.96 7.85 1.72
C LEU A 7 -0.50 7.72 2.17
N PRO A 8 -1.40 7.01 1.46
CA PRO A 8 -2.76 6.77 1.93
C PRO A 8 -2.80 5.99 3.25
N ALA A 9 -1.95 4.98 3.42
CA ALA A 9 -1.89 4.21 4.66
C ALA A 9 -1.49 5.10 5.85
N ALA A 10 -0.51 5.98 5.67
CA ALA A 10 -0.07 6.91 6.70
C ALA A 10 -1.16 7.94 7.04
N VAL A 11 -1.84 8.50 6.04
CA VAL A 11 -2.96 9.45 6.26
C VAL A 11 -4.11 8.76 6.99
N GLY A 12 -4.47 7.54 6.60
CA GLY A 12 -5.48 6.75 7.28
C GLY A 12 -5.12 6.50 8.75
N ALA A 13 -3.86 6.16 9.04
CA ALA A 13 -3.42 5.86 10.39
C ALA A 13 -3.48 7.10 11.30
N VAL A 14 -3.16 8.28 10.75
CA VAL A 14 -3.29 9.56 11.45
C VAL A 14 -4.76 9.86 11.74
N LEU A 15 -5.66 9.71 10.74
CA LEU A 15 -7.09 9.93 10.93
C LEU A 15 -7.70 8.94 11.94
N LEU A 16 -7.25 7.69 11.93
CA LEU A 16 -7.65 6.68 12.90
C LEU A 16 -7.23 7.09 14.32
N GLY A 17 -5.98 7.52 14.49
CA GLY A 17 -5.46 7.99 15.77
C GLY A 17 -6.22 9.21 16.31
N ILE A 18 -6.50 10.20 15.44
CA ILE A 18 -7.29 11.39 15.80
C ILE A 18 -8.72 10.98 16.17
N GLY A 19 -9.36 10.14 15.36
CA GLY A 19 -10.72 9.68 15.60
C GLY A 19 -10.86 8.90 16.90
N ALA A 20 -9.90 8.03 17.21
CA ALA A 20 -9.85 7.27 18.45
C ALA A 20 -9.57 8.16 19.68
N ALA A 21 -8.70 9.17 19.53
CA ALA A 21 -8.37 10.09 20.62
C ALA A 21 -9.50 11.08 20.94
N ASN A 22 -10.30 11.45 19.94
CA ASN A 22 -11.33 12.49 20.05
C ASN A 22 -12.75 11.92 20.17
N ASP A 23 -12.88 10.63 20.50
CA ASP A 23 -14.15 9.86 20.60
C ASP A 23 -15.10 10.07 19.40
N THR A 24 -14.50 10.30 18.23
CA THR A 24 -15.22 10.62 17.00
C THR A 24 -15.29 9.37 16.14
N GLY A 25 -16.30 8.53 16.44
CA GLY A 25 -16.42 7.19 15.87
C GLY A 25 -16.35 7.12 14.34
N TRP A 26 -16.98 8.08 13.63
CA TRP A 26 -16.95 8.10 12.16
C TRP A 26 -15.53 8.37 11.61
N LEU A 27 -14.73 9.19 12.28
CA LEU A 27 -13.35 9.50 11.89
C LEU A 27 -12.43 8.31 12.12
N ALA A 28 -12.62 7.60 13.24
CA ALA A 28 -11.90 6.36 13.53
C ALA A 28 -12.21 5.27 12.48
N ILE A 29 -13.49 5.06 12.15
CA ILE A 29 -13.91 4.10 11.13
C ILE A 29 -13.28 4.45 9.77
N THR A 30 -13.39 5.72 9.36
CA THR A 30 -12.87 6.16 8.06
C THR A 30 -11.34 6.03 8.01
N GLY A 31 -10.64 6.43 9.06
CA GLY A 31 -9.19 6.29 9.17
C GLY A 31 -8.74 4.81 9.12
N GLY A 32 -9.46 3.93 9.81
CA GLY A 32 -9.19 2.48 9.79
C GLY A 32 -9.33 1.88 8.39
N ILE A 33 -10.42 2.21 7.68
CA ILE A 33 -10.64 1.75 6.29
C ILE A 33 -9.53 2.24 5.37
N VAL A 34 -9.20 3.54 5.43
CA VAL A 34 -8.16 4.13 4.58
C VAL A 34 -6.79 3.51 4.87
N THR A 35 -6.48 3.24 6.14
CA THR A 35 -5.24 2.56 6.53
C THR A 35 -5.16 1.16 5.93
N GLY A 36 -6.24 0.37 6.08
CA GLY A 36 -6.32 -0.99 5.57
C GLY A 36 -6.18 -1.04 4.05
N LEU A 37 -6.91 -0.18 3.33
CA LEU A 37 -6.81 -0.09 1.87
C LEU A 37 -5.42 0.34 1.42
N GLY A 38 -4.78 1.30 2.11
CA GLY A 38 -3.42 1.72 1.79
C GLY A 38 -2.40 0.59 1.93
N MET A 39 -2.53 -0.25 2.96
CA MET A 39 -1.67 -1.44 3.15
C MET A 39 -1.86 -2.48 2.05
N VAL A 40 -3.12 -2.79 1.69
CA VAL A 40 -3.41 -3.73 0.59
C VAL A 40 -2.85 -3.20 -0.73
N PHE A 41 -3.04 -1.92 -1.01
CA PHE A 41 -2.55 -1.30 -2.24
C PHE A 41 -1.01 -1.30 -2.30
N TYR A 42 -0.34 -1.08 -1.17
CA TYR A 42 1.11 -1.20 -1.06
C TYR A 42 1.59 -2.61 -1.40
N ASP A 43 0.95 -3.64 -0.86
CA ASP A 43 1.34 -5.03 -1.07
C ASP A 43 1.16 -5.46 -2.53
N VAL A 44 0.01 -5.14 -3.13
CA VAL A 44 -0.27 -5.41 -4.55
C VAL A 44 0.74 -4.70 -5.46
N THR A 45 1.05 -3.44 -5.17
CA THR A 45 2.02 -2.66 -5.95
C THR A 45 3.42 -3.26 -5.83
N ARG A 46 3.82 -3.67 -4.63
CA ARG A 46 5.11 -4.32 -4.38
C ARG A 46 5.20 -5.64 -5.12
N HIS A 47 4.16 -6.48 -5.05
CA HIS A 47 4.10 -7.76 -5.73
C HIS A 47 4.22 -7.59 -7.25
N SER A 48 3.39 -6.73 -7.85
CA SER A 48 3.45 -6.41 -9.28
C SER A 48 4.80 -5.86 -9.73
N THR A 49 5.50 -5.11 -8.86
CA THR A 49 6.84 -4.60 -9.16
C THR A 49 7.88 -5.71 -9.16
N ILE A 50 7.79 -6.64 -8.20
CA ILE A 50 8.68 -7.82 -8.13
C ILE A 50 8.46 -8.70 -9.35
N ASP A 51 7.20 -8.99 -9.71
CA ASP A 51 6.87 -9.83 -10.87
C ASP A 51 7.45 -9.26 -12.16
N LYS A 52 7.27 -7.96 -12.42
CA LYS A 52 7.89 -7.28 -13.56
C LYS A 52 9.42 -7.41 -13.56
N GLY A 53 10.03 -7.28 -12.39
CA GLY A 53 11.48 -7.48 -12.21
C GLY A 53 11.91 -8.92 -12.50
N MET A 54 11.11 -9.93 -12.13
CA MET A 54 11.39 -11.33 -12.41
C MET A 54 11.23 -11.65 -13.90
N TYR A 55 10.14 -11.21 -14.54
CA TYR A 55 9.93 -11.41 -15.98
C TYR A 55 11.07 -10.81 -16.82
N GLY A 56 11.50 -9.58 -16.51
CA GLY A 56 12.63 -8.96 -17.23
C GLY A 56 13.97 -9.68 -17.02
N ARG A 57 14.14 -10.42 -15.93
CA ARG A 57 15.33 -11.26 -15.69
C ARG A 57 15.25 -12.59 -16.44
N LEU A 58 14.08 -13.22 -16.48
CA LEU A 58 13.85 -14.45 -17.22
C LEU A 58 13.99 -14.23 -18.73
N ASP A 59 13.43 -13.14 -19.26
CA ASP A 59 13.57 -12.75 -20.66
C ASP A 59 15.04 -12.53 -21.06
N ARG A 60 15.83 -11.89 -20.17
CA ARG A 60 17.29 -11.76 -20.33
C ARG A 60 18.06 -13.08 -20.31
N LEU A 61 17.57 -14.08 -19.57
CA LEU A 61 18.18 -15.41 -19.49
C LEU A 61 17.82 -16.26 -20.71
N ASP A 62 16.61 -16.11 -21.24
CA ASP A 62 16.14 -16.88 -22.40
C ASP A 62 16.64 -16.30 -23.73
N GLY A 63 16.75 -14.97 -23.84
CA GLY A 63 17.30 -14.28 -25.01
C GLY A 63 18.83 -14.28 -25.12
N ASN A 64 19.55 -14.88 -24.15
CA ASN A 64 21.01 -15.04 -24.17
C ASN A 64 21.43 -16.49 -24.51
N LYS A 65 20.59 -17.18 -25.31
CA LYS A 65 20.90 -18.47 -25.95
C LYS A 65 21.35 -18.24 -27.39
#